data_AF-A0A258YSN5-F1
#
_entry.id   AF-A0A258YSN5-F1
#
_cell.length_a   1.000
_cell.length_b   1.000
_cell.length_c   1.000
_cell.angle_alpha   90.00
_cell.angle_beta   90.00
_cell.angle_gamma   90.00
#
_symmetry.space_group_name_H-M   'P 1'
#
loop_
_entity.id
_entity.type
_entity.pdbx_description
1 polymer ?
#
loop_
_entity_poly.entity_id
_entity_poly.type
_entity_poly.pdbx_seq_one_letter_code
_entity_poly.pdbx_strand_id
1 'polypeptide(L)' 'MNETIDTHLFAEIILSEGVTLMYRCEDDGDFFEYYLGLNGRKVAVCLSDEYITEQTAKEYLHLLGLSDLIDRLFFKKG' A
#
# COMPACT_ATOMS: atom_id res chain seq x y z
N MET A 1 12.82 -15.40 4.47
CA MET A 1 12.65 -14.63 3.22
C MET A 1 11.73 -13.48 3.58
N ASN A 2 12.13 -12.24 3.29
CA ASN A 2 11.19 -11.13 3.35
C ASN A 2 10.31 -11.27 2.11
N GLU A 3 9.02 -11.53 2.29
CA GLU A 3 8.09 -11.58 1.17
C GLU A 3 7.86 -10.15 0.68
N THR A 4 7.74 -10.00 -0.63
CA THR A 4 7.54 -8.71 -1.29
C THR A 4 6.28 -8.76 -2.13
N ILE A 5 5.67 -7.59 -2.33
CA ILE A 5 4.53 -7.41 -3.23
C ILE A 5 4.89 -6.30 -4.23
N ASP A 6 4.49 -6.50 -5.48
CA ASP A 6 4.62 -5.48 -6.52
C ASP A 6 3.90 -4.20 -6.09
N THR A 7 4.58 -3.06 -6.18
CA THR A 7 4.08 -1.81 -5.64
C THR A 7 2.86 -1.28 -6.39
N HIS A 8 2.81 -1.47 -7.71
CA HIS A 8 1.66 -1.08 -8.53
C HIS A 8 0.45 -1.97 -8.22
N LEU A 9 0.65 -3.27 -8.07
CA LEU A 9 -0.39 -4.20 -7.63
C LEU A 9 -0.93 -3.81 -6.24
N PHE A 10 -0.04 -3.44 -5.31
CA PHE A 10 -0.46 -2.96 -3.99
C PHE A 10 -1.35 -1.72 -4.10
N ALA A 11 -0.96 -0.74 -4.91
CA ALA A 11 -1.74 0.47 -5.18
C ALA A 11 -3.13 0.14 -5.76
N GLU A 12 -3.21 -0.77 -6.73
CA GLU A 12 -4.47 -1.22 -7.32
C GLU A 12 -5.38 -1.89 -6.28
N ILE A 13 -4.81 -2.76 -5.43
CA ILE A 13 -5.55 -3.45 -4.37
C ILE A 13 -6.17 -2.42 -3.40
N ILE A 14 -5.39 -1.48 -2.87
CA ILE A 14 -5.94 -0.54 -1.88
C ILE A 14 -7.02 0.36 -2.48
N LEU A 15 -6.88 0.76 -3.76
CA LEU A 15 -7.90 1.53 -4.47
C LEU A 15 -9.20 0.73 -4.64
N SER A 16 -9.11 -0.57 -4.92
CA SER A 16 -10.27 -1.45 -5.05
C SER A 16 -11.04 -1.62 -3.72
N GLU A 17 -10.36 -1.45 -2.58
CA GLU A 17 -10.96 -1.50 -1.24
C GLU A 17 -11.56 -0.15 -0.80
N GLY A 18 -11.58 0.86 -1.68
CA GLY A 18 -12.22 2.14 -1.43
C GLY A 18 -11.33 3.21 -0.82
N VAL A 19 -10.02 2.98 -0.72
CA VAL A 19 -9.04 4.02 -0.39
C VAL A 19 -9.02 5.06 -1.50
N THR A 20 -8.88 6.34 -1.14
CA THR A 20 -8.92 7.44 -2.12
C THR A 20 -7.50 7.89 -2.48
N LEU A 21 -7.15 7.89 -3.76
CA LEU A 21 -5.97 8.61 -4.26
C LEU A 21 -6.22 10.12 -4.14
N MET A 22 -5.39 10.81 -3.36
CA MET A 22 -5.49 12.26 -3.17
C MET A 22 -4.76 13.03 -4.27
N TYR A 23 -3.48 12.72 -4.47
CA TYR A 23 -2.64 13.39 -5.46
C TYR A 23 -1.39 12.56 -5.75
N ARG A 24 -0.71 12.95 -6.83
CA ARG A 24 0.52 12.35 -7.33
C ARG A 24 1.60 13.41 -7.35
N CYS A 25 2.84 13.06 -7.01
CA CYS A 25 3.97 13.95 -7.21
C CYS A 25 5.21 13.18 -7.66
N GLU A 26 6.13 13.90 -8.29
CA GLU A 26 7.46 13.43 -8.59
C GLU A 26 8.42 14.25 -7.72
N ASP A 27 9.32 13.59 -7.01
CA ASP A 27 10.33 14.21 -6.14
C ASP A 27 11.66 13.50 -6.35
N ASP A 28 12.71 14.25 -6.71
CA ASP A 28 14.05 13.72 -7.03
C ASP A 28 14.09 12.53 -8.02
N GLY A 29 13.12 12.47 -8.95
CA GLY A 29 12.99 11.39 -9.94
C GLY A 29 12.19 10.18 -9.46
N ASP A 30 11.73 10.20 -8.22
CA ASP A 30 10.84 9.20 -7.64
C ASP A 30 9.37 9.63 -7.75
N PHE A 31 8.51 8.70 -8.15
CA PHE A 31 7.08 8.94 -8.31
C PHE A 31 6.32 8.47 -7.08
N PHE A 32 5.57 9.37 -6.44
CA PHE A 32 4.78 9.08 -5.25
C PHE A 32 3.29 9.26 -5.48
N GLU A 33 2.51 8.33 -4.96
CA GLU A 33 1.06 8.45 -4.80
C GLU A 33 0.68 8.61 -3.33
N TYR A 34 -0.16 9.60 -3.02
CA TYR A 34 -0.64 9.86 -1.67
C TYR A 34 -2.09 9.43 -1.54
N TYR A 35 -2.36 8.53 -0.61
CA TYR A 35 -3.66 7.93 -0.38
C TYR A 35 -4.28 8.37 0.94
N LEU A 36 -5.60 8.55 0.96
CA LEU A 36 -6.42 8.75 2.15
C LEU A 36 -7.19 7.47 2.47
N GLY A 37 -6.88 6.87 3.61
CA GLY A 37 -7.50 5.66 4.10
C GLY A 37 -8.91 5.86 4.64
N LEU A 38 -9.63 4.75 4.83
CA LEU A 38 -11.00 4.71 5.35
C LEU A 38 -11.13 5.24 6.79
N ASN A 39 -10.01 5.24 7.52
CA ASN A 39 -9.90 5.77 8.87
C ASN A 39 -9.40 7.25 8.92
N GLY A 40 -9.28 7.91 7.76
CA GLY A 40 -8.83 9.30 7.64
C GLY A 40 -7.32 9.53 7.73
N ARG A 41 -6.51 8.48 7.84
CA ARG A 41 -5.03 8.59 7.82
C ARG A 41 -4.50 8.55 6.39
N LYS A 42 -3.26 9.02 6.21
CA LYS A 42 -2.62 9.10 4.91
C LYS A 42 -1.38 8.22 4.82
N VAL A 43 -1.14 7.69 3.63
CA VAL A 43 0.07 6.94 3.28
C VAL A 43 0.59 7.49 1.96
N ALA A 44 1.91 7.61 1.84
CA ALA A 44 2.60 7.87 0.59
C ALA A 44 3.25 6.56 0.12
N VAL A 45 3.04 6.19 -1.13
CA VAL A 45 3.65 5.01 -1.75
C VAL A 45 4.55 5.48 -2.88
N CYS A 46 5.83 5.09 -2.85
CA CYS A 46 6.77 5.32 -3.93
C CYS A 46 6.54 4.27 -5.02
N LEU A 47 5.97 4.65 -6.17
CA LEU A 47 5.80 3.71 -7.29
C LEU A 47 7.07 3.52 -8.11
N SER A 48 8.13 4.30 -7.87
CA SER A 48 9.45 4.02 -8.46
C SER A 48 10.08 2.75 -7.87
N ASP A 49 9.67 2.35 -6.66
CA ASP A 49 10.05 1.06 -6.10
C ASP A 49 9.23 -0.06 -6.78
N GLU A 50 9.90 -1.03 -7.40
CA GLU A 50 9.23 -2.18 -8.04
C GLU A 50 8.46 -3.02 -7.01
N TYR A 51 8.97 -3.10 -5.77
CA TYR A 51 8.40 -3.92 -4.71
C TYR A 51 8.40 -3.21 -3.36
N ILE A 52 7.33 -3.42 -2.59
CA ILE A 52 7.30 -3.12 -1.16
C ILE A 52 7.41 -4.41 -0.34
N THR A 53 8.00 -4.31 0.84
CA THR A 53 8.11 -5.46 1.76
C THR A 53 6.74 -5.80 2.36
N GLU A 54 6.52 -7.07 2.71
CA GLU A 54 5.33 -7.52 3.45
C GLU A 54 5.10 -6.68 4.71
N GLN A 55 6.16 -6.35 5.45
CA GLN A 55 6.06 -5.53 6.65
C GLN A 55 5.52 -4.13 6.32
N THR A 56 6.10 -3.46 5.32
CA THR A 56 5.66 -2.13 4.86
C THR A 56 4.22 -2.18 4.35
N ALA A 57 3.87 -3.20 3.56
CA ALA A 57 2.51 -3.39 3.06
C ALA A 57 1.50 -3.54 4.21
N LYS A 58 1.81 -4.34 5.24
CA LYS A 58 0.98 -4.49 6.43
C LYS A 58 0.80 -3.20 7.21
N GLU A 59 1.89 -2.45 7.40
CA GLU A 59 1.85 -1.15 8.08
C GLU A 59 0.95 -0.17 7.29
N TYR A 60 1.08 -0.12 5.97
CA TYR A 60 0.26 0.72 5.11
C TYR A 60 -1.21 0.31 5.15
N LEU A 61 -1.53 -0.98 5.05
CA LEU A 61 -2.91 -1.48 5.17
C LEU A 61 -3.53 -1.13 6.53
N HIS A 62 -2.78 -1.30 7.61
CA HIS A 62 -3.23 -0.90 8.94
C HIS A 62 -3.51 0.61 9.01
N LEU A 63 -2.59 1.44 8.51
CA LEU A 63 -2.76 2.88 8.45
C LEU A 63 -3.94 3.28 7.58
N LEU A 64 -4.24 2.57 6.50
CA LEU A 64 -5.37 2.86 5.61
C LEU A 64 -6.72 2.36 6.14
N GLY A 65 -6.74 1.64 7.27
CA GLY A 65 -7.97 1.06 7.83
C GLY A 65 -8.38 -0.27 7.19
N LEU A 66 -7.45 -0.95 6.52
CA LEU A 66 -7.64 -2.21 5.80
C LEU A 66 -6.99 -3.40 6.54
N SER A 67 -7.04 -3.43 7.87
CA SER A 67 -6.37 -4.47 8.66
C SER A 67 -6.87 -5.88 8.34
N ASP A 68 -8.16 -6.04 8.00
CA ASP A 68 -8.76 -7.33 7.62
C ASP A 68 -8.18 -7.89 6.31
N LEU A 69 -7.62 -7.03 5.46
CA LEU A 69 -7.00 -7.42 4.20
C LEU A 69 -5.62 -8.03 4.42
N ILE A 70 -4.95 -7.72 5.54
CA ILE A 70 -3.63 -8.27 5.88
C ILE A 70 -3.69 -9.79 5.93
N ASP A 71 -4.69 -10.34 6.62
CA ASP A 71 -4.85 -11.79 6.67
C ASP A 71 -5.17 -12.32 5.26
N ARG A 72 -6.04 -11.68 4.48
CA ARG A 72 -6.37 -12.19 3.13
C ARG A 72 -5.16 -12.24 2.17
N LEU A 73 -4.27 -11.25 2.25
CA LEU A 73 -3.12 -11.15 1.36
C LEU A 73 -1.91 -11.96 1.84
N PHE A 74 -1.74 -12.09 3.16
CA PHE A 74 -0.51 -12.66 3.75
C PHE A 74 -0.77 -13.88 4.63
N PHE A 75 -1.99 -14.44 4.65
CA PHE A 75 -2.25 -15.67 5.41
C PHE A 75 -1.49 -16.84 4.82
N LYS A 76 -0.45 -17.25 5.54
CA LYS A 76 0.25 -18.51 5.29
C LYS A 76 -0.63 -19.64 5.81
N LYS A 77 -1.13 -20.48 4.90
CA LYS A 77 -1.62 -21.81 5.30
C LYS A 77 -0.45 -22.53 5.98
N GLY A 78 -0.59 -22.78 7.28
CA GLY A 78 0.17 -23.81 7.98
C GLY A 78 -0.18 -25.21 7.48
#